data_AF-A0A929K5J6-F1
#
_entry.id   AF-A0A929K5J6-F1
#
_cell.length_a   1.000
_cell.length_b   1.000
_cell.length_c   1.000
_cell.angle_alpha   90.00
_cell.angle_beta   90.00
_cell.angle_gamma   90.00
#
_symmetry.space_group_name_H-M   'P 1'
#
loop_
_entity.id
_entity.type
_entity.pdbx_description
1 polymer ?
#
loop_
_entity_poly.entity_id
_entity_poly.type
_entity_poly.pdbx_seq_one_letter_code
_entity_poly.pdbx_strand_id
1 'polypeptide(L)' 'MEKEEELKKEIRELEEKLKDREASLPAHSVRPQQMLVIEELETAIEEKKKELERLIKTKQVPQ' A
#
# COMPACT_ATOMS: atom_id res chain seq x y z
N MET A 1 -10.74 -5.44 16.76
CA MET A 1 -11.05 -4.59 15.59
C MET A 1 -9.88 -3.68 15.27
N GLU A 2 -9.10 -3.26 16.26
CA GLU A 2 -7.84 -2.49 16.18
C GLU A 2 -6.94 -2.85 14.99
N LYS A 3 -6.52 -4.11 14.85
CA LYS A 3 -5.62 -4.55 13.77
C LYS A 3 -6.16 -4.32 12.34
N GLU A 4 -7.48 -4.34 12.15
CA GLU A 4 -8.08 -4.05 10.84
C GLU A 4 -8.02 -2.56 10.53
N GLU A 5 -8.28 -1.71 11.53
CA GLU A 5 -8.21 -0.26 11.40
C GLU A 5 -6.78 0.22 11.25
N GLU A 6 -5.82 -0.38 11.97
CA GLU A 6 -4.39 -0.14 11.81
C GLU A 6 -3.95 -0.45 10.37
N LEU A 7 -4.32 -1.62 9.83
CA LEU A 7 -3.99 -1.98 8.45
C LEU A 7 -4.59 -1.01 7.44
N LYS A 8 -5.85 -0.60 7.62
CA LYS A 8 -6.48 0.41 6.75
C LYS A 8 -5.76 1.76 6.82
N LYS A 9 -5.35 2.17 8.02
CA LYS A 9 -4.60 3.41 8.22
C LYS A 9 -3.24 3.34 7.55
N GLU A 10 -2.49 2.26 7.76
CA GLU A 10 -1.18 2.06 7.12
C GLU A 10 -1.27 2.03 5.59
N ILE A 11 -2.28 1.33 5.03
CA ILE A 11 -2.53 1.32 3.58
C ILE A 11 -2.75 2.75 3.08
N ARG A 12 -3.60 3.53 3.76
CA ARG A 12 -3.89 4.92 3.37
C ARG A 12 -2.62 5.79 3.42
N GLU A 13 -1.83 5.68 4.49
CA GLU A 13 -0.58 6.43 4.62
C GLU A 13 0.43 6.07 3.51
N LEU A 14 0.49 4.80 3.11
CA LEU A 14 1.35 4.35 2.00
C LEU A 14 0.82 4.84 0.65
N GLU A 15 -0.49 4.81 0.42
CA GLU A 15 -1.11 5.35 -0.81
C GLU A 15 -0.89 6.86 -0.95
N GLU A 16 -0.96 7.62 0.15
CA GLU A 16 -0.63 9.05 0.14
C GLU A 16 0.84 9.30 -0.18
N LYS A 17 1.76 8.50 0.38
CA LYS A 17 3.20 8.58 0.05
C LYS A 17 3.48 8.22 -1.41
N LEU A 18 2.83 7.17 -1.92
CA LEU A 18 2.94 6.76 -3.31
C LEU A 18 2.53 7.92 -4.24
N LYS A 19 1.35 8.49 -4.00
CA LYS A 19 0.81 9.60 -4.79
C LYS A 19 1.72 10.84 -4.75
N ASP A 20 2.27 11.18 -3.60
CA ASP A 20 3.23 12.29 -3.46
C ASP A 20 4.51 12.06 -4.29
N ARG A 21 5.00 10.82 -4.29
CA ARG A 21 6.18 10.43 -5.09
C ARG A 21 5.90 10.42 -6.58
N GLU A 22 4.76 9.90 -7.01
CA GLU A 22 4.33 9.94 -8.40
C GLU A 22 4.14 11.38 -8.90
N ALA A 23 3.54 12.25 -8.08
CA ALA A 23 3.36 13.67 -8.41
C ALA A 23 4.69 14.44 -8.48
N SER A 24 5.71 13.97 -7.74
CA SER A 24 7.06 14.54 -7.74
C SER A 24 7.93 14.04 -8.90
N LEU A 25 7.48 13.03 -9.67
CA LEU A 25 8.25 12.51 -10.79
C LEU A 25 8.35 13.52 -11.94
N PRO A 26 9.55 13.75 -12.50
CA PRO A 26 9.69 14.54 -13.70
C PRO A 26 9.13 13.75 -14.90
N ALA A 27 8.16 14.34 -15.63
CA ALA A 27 7.48 13.69 -16.77
C ALA A 27 8.41 13.19 -17.90
N HIS A 28 9.63 13.69 -17.96
CA HIS A 28 10.62 13.38 -19.01
C HIS A 28 11.95 12.82 -18.45
N SER A 29 12.07 12.60 -17.14
CA SER A 29 13.33 12.15 -16.53
C SER A 29 13.11 11.33 -15.26
N VAL A 30 12.30 10.27 -15.38
CA VAL A 30 12.15 9.29 -14.32
C VAL A 30 13.45 8.48 -14.21
N ARG A 31 14.10 8.56 -13.04
CA ARG A 31 15.30 7.77 -12.77
C ARG A 31 14.91 6.37 -12.30
N PRO A 32 15.68 5.32 -12.64
CA PRO A 32 15.43 3.96 -12.16
C PRO A 32 15.25 3.86 -10.65
N GLN A 33 16.06 4.61 -9.87
CA GLN A 33 15.94 4.67 -8.41
C GLN A 33 14.61 5.25 -7.93
N GLN A 34 14.04 6.22 -8.64
CA GLN A 34 12.73 6.79 -8.28
C GLN A 34 11.61 5.80 -8.58
N MET A 35 11.75 5.03 -9.67
CA MET A 35 10.82 3.97 -10.03
C MET A 35 10.86 2.82 -9.03
N LEU A 36 12.05 2.37 -8.61
CA LEU A 36 12.21 1.34 -7.59
C LEU A 36 11.49 1.70 -6.28
N VAL A 37 11.62 2.95 -5.81
CA VAL A 37 10.93 3.40 -4.59
C VAL A 37 9.41 3.35 -4.74
N ILE A 38 8.89 3.63 -5.93
CA ILE A 38 7.46 3.53 -6.25
C ILE A 38 7.03 2.07 -6.26
N GLU A 39 7.77 1.19 -6.94
CA GLU A 39 7.51 -0.25 -6.99
C GLU A 39 7.53 -0.90 -5.59
N GLU A 40 8.44 -0.47 -4.71
CA GLU A 40 8.51 -0.90 -3.31
C GLU A 40 7.26 -0.46 -2.52
N LEU A 41 6.80 0.78 -2.72
CA LEU A 41 5.59 1.30 -2.08
C LEU A 41 4.33 0.57 -2.58
N GLU A 42 4.22 0.34 -3.89
CA GLU A 42 3.13 -0.43 -4.49
C GLU A 42 3.09 -1.86 -3.95
N THR A 43 4.25 -2.53 -3.88
CA THR A 43 4.38 -3.87 -3.31
C THR A 43 3.92 -3.89 -1.85
N ALA A 44 4.38 -2.96 -1.02
CA ALA A 44 4.00 -2.88 0.39
C ALA A 44 2.49 -2.64 0.58
N ILE A 45 1.88 -1.80 -0.27
CA ILE A 45 0.42 -1.58 -0.28
C ILE A 45 -0.31 -2.89 -0.62
N GLU A 46 0.14 -3.61 -1.65
CA GLU A 46 -0.49 -4.86 -2.07
C GLU A 46 -0.40 -5.93 -0.99
N GLU A 47 0.76 -6.08 -0.33
CA GLU A 47 0.93 -7.03 0.77
C GLU A 47 -0.01 -6.72 1.94
N LYS A 48 -0.10 -5.45 2.35
CA LYS A 48 -1.02 -5.04 3.42
C LYS A 48 -2.49 -5.19 3.04
N LYS A 49 -2.86 -4.92 1.78
CA LYS A 49 -4.22 -5.18 1.27
C LYS A 49 -4.55 -6.67 1.30
N LYS A 50 -3.62 -7.55 0.92
CA LYS A 50 -3.78 -9.01 1.04
C LYS A 50 -3.91 -9.45 2.49
N GLU A 51 -3.12 -8.88 3.41
CA GLU A 51 -3.25 -9.16 4.84
C GLU A 51 -4.62 -8.75 5.38
N LEU A 52 -5.08 -7.55 5.03
CA LEU A 52 -6.41 -7.05 5.38
C LEU A 52 -7.52 -7.97 4.83
N GLU A 53 -7.42 -8.38 3.57
CA GLU A 53 -8.38 -9.31 2.97
C GLU A 53 -8.41 -10.65 3.69
N ARG A 54 -7.25 -11.22 4.02
CA ARG A 54 -7.14 -12.46 4.81
C ARG A 54 -7.76 -12.30 6.19
N LEU A 55 -7.52 -11.16 6.86
CA LEU A 55 -8.08 -10.84 8.16
C LEU A 55 -9.62 -10.73 8.11
N ILE A 56 -10.16 -10.17 7.03
CA ILE A 56 -11.62 -10.07 6.80
C ILE A 56 -12.21 -11.44 6.48
N LYS A 57 -11.55 -12.24 5.63
CA LYS A 57 -11.98 -13.61 5.28
C LYS A 57 -11.98 -14.54 6.48
N THR A 58 -10.96 -14.48 7.34
CA THR A 58 -10.90 -15.29 8.57
C THR A 58 -12.00 -14.94 9.57
N LYS A 59 -12.53 -13.71 9.54
CA LYS A 59 -13.71 -13.33 10.33
C LYS A 59 -15.04 -13.79 9.72
N GLN A 60 -15.08 -14.11 8.42
CA GLN A 60 -16.31 -14.44 7.68
C GLN A 60 -16.57 -15.94 7.49
N VAL A 61 -15.70 -16.83 7.98
CA VAL A 61 -15.98 -18.27 8.00
C VAL A 61 -16.61 -18.63 9.34
N PRO A 62 -17.95 -18.79 9.45
CA PRO A 62 -18.53 -19.54 10.54
C PRO A 62 -18.08 -20.99 10.39
N GLN A 63 -17.57 -21.56 11.49
CA GLN A 63 -17.27 -22.98 11.62
C GLN A 63 -18.56 -23.80 11.53
#